data_AF-A0A7C4FUW3-F1
#
_entry.id   AF-A0A7C4FUW3-F1
#
_cell.length_a   1.000
_cell.length_b   1.000
_cell.length_c   1.000
_cell.angle_alpha   90.00
_cell.angle_beta   90.00
_cell.angle_gamma   90.00
#
_symmetry.space_group_name_H-M   'P 1'
#
loop_
_entity.id
_entity.type
_entity.pdbx_description
1 polymer ?
#
loop_
_entity_poly.entity_id
_entity_poly.type
_entity_poly.pdbx_seq_one_letter_code
_entity_poly.pdbx_strand_id
1 'polypeptide(L)'
;MNNPDPNNNKLRRRMLPFLMKPFTLIVMFIACIFGEVMWMFRAIQEGNQIEAFLLFLGGLILGGVSGIWTSRIFDKYYFESLLGRINIVKTSSGIKNAVFTFIALGLPMVVSFVKSDSDPILAIVQSYIFGFICGMNFMIYLWARRLPE
;
A
#
# COMPACT_ATOMS: atom_id res chain seq x y z
N MET A 1 -28.14 -12.72 -6.75
CA MET A 1 -27.21 -11.57 -6.89
C MET A 1 -28.00 -10.32 -6.56
N ASN A 2 -27.83 -9.76 -5.36
CA ASN A 2 -28.49 -8.50 -5.00
C ASN A 2 -27.73 -7.35 -5.66
N ASN A 3 -28.40 -6.59 -6.53
CA ASN A 3 -27.87 -5.34 -7.06
C ASN A 3 -27.67 -4.38 -5.87
N PRO A 4 -26.45 -3.87 -5.63
CA PRO A 4 -26.22 -2.91 -4.56
C PRO A 4 -26.95 -1.60 -4.89
N ASP A 5 -27.77 -1.15 -3.94
CA ASP A 5 -28.58 0.05 -4.01
C ASP A 5 -27.72 1.30 -4.34
N PRO A 6 -28.01 2.08 -5.40
CA PRO A 6 -27.15 3.19 -5.86
C PRO A 6 -26.94 4.28 -4.80
N ASN A 7 -27.87 4.48 -3.87
CA ASN A 7 -27.70 5.41 -2.74
C ASN A 7 -26.66 4.93 -1.74
N ASN A 8 -26.52 3.60 -1.55
CA ASN A 8 -25.52 3.03 -0.66
C ASN A 8 -24.11 3.29 -1.22
N ASN A 9 -23.95 3.22 -2.52
CA ASN A 9 -22.66 3.48 -3.17
C ASN A 9 -22.18 4.94 -3.03
N LYS A 10 -23.10 5.91 -3.09
CA LYS A 10 -22.84 7.35 -2.85
C LYS A 10 -22.30 7.65 -1.44
N LEU A 11 -22.92 7.05 -0.43
CA LEU A 11 -22.50 7.17 0.97
C LEU A 11 -21.12 6.54 1.20
N ARG A 12 -20.77 5.52 0.40
CA ARG A 12 -19.55 4.74 0.55
C ARG A 12 -18.27 5.55 0.30
N ARG A 13 -18.25 6.40 -0.73
CA ARG A 13 -17.09 7.21 -1.12
C ARG A 13 -16.83 8.38 -0.16
N ARG A 14 -17.88 9.01 0.36
CA ARG A 14 -17.77 10.15 1.29
C ARG A 14 -17.20 9.76 2.65
N MET A 15 -17.51 8.54 3.10
CA MET A 15 -17.03 8.03 4.39
C MET A 15 -15.63 7.41 4.32
N LEU A 16 -14.97 7.45 3.14
CA LEU A 16 -13.66 6.82 2.99
C LEU A 16 -12.69 7.46 3.99
N PRO A 17 -11.87 6.64 4.68
CA PRO A 17 -10.78 7.16 5.48
C PRO A 17 -9.94 8.12 4.65
N PHE A 18 -9.43 9.18 5.27
CA PHE A 18 -8.67 10.22 4.58
C PHE A 18 -7.53 9.65 3.70
N LEU A 19 -6.86 8.60 4.19
CA LEU A 19 -5.75 7.92 3.50
C LEU A 19 -6.18 7.10 2.27
N MET A 20 -7.46 6.79 2.12
CA MET A 20 -8.01 6.05 0.98
C MET A 20 -8.75 6.97 -0.02
N LYS A 21 -8.75 8.28 0.23
CA LYS A 21 -9.32 9.23 -0.73
C LYS A 21 -8.42 9.31 -1.98
N PRO A 22 -9.01 9.37 -3.19
CA PRO A 22 -8.24 9.38 -4.44
C PRO A 22 -7.16 10.46 -4.50
N PHE A 23 -7.47 11.68 -4.03
CA PHE A 23 -6.49 12.77 -3.98
C PHE A 23 -5.30 12.44 -3.06
N THR A 24 -5.55 11.93 -1.86
CA THR A 24 -4.50 11.54 -0.91
C THR A 24 -3.62 10.43 -1.49
N LEU A 25 -4.22 9.43 -2.15
CA LEU A 25 -3.50 8.34 -2.80
C LEU A 25 -2.61 8.82 -3.96
N ILE A 26 -3.06 9.83 -4.73
CA ILE A 26 -2.24 10.48 -5.76
C ILE A 26 -1.04 11.19 -5.11
N VAL A 27 -1.24 11.95 -4.04
CA VAL A 27 -0.16 12.62 -3.31
C VAL A 27 0.86 11.60 -2.79
N MET A 28 0.38 10.49 -2.21
CA MET A 28 1.26 9.40 -1.78
C MET A 28 2.01 8.74 -2.93
N PHE A 29 1.37 8.56 -4.09
CA PHE A 29 2.01 8.01 -5.28
C PHE A 29 3.13 8.91 -5.78
N ILE A 30 2.89 10.22 -5.82
CA ILE A 30 3.91 11.21 -6.20
C ILE A 30 5.08 11.17 -5.21
N ALA A 31 4.81 11.21 -3.91
CA ALA A 31 5.86 11.12 -2.88
C ALA A 31 6.66 9.82 -2.99
N CYS A 32 5.99 8.72 -3.33
CA CYS A 32 6.61 7.43 -3.52
C CYS A 32 7.56 7.40 -4.74
N ILE A 33 7.15 8.00 -5.86
CA ILE A 33 8.01 8.13 -7.05
C ILE A 33 9.22 8.99 -6.74
N PHE A 34 9.04 10.13 -6.08
CA PHE A 34 10.17 10.99 -5.71
C PHE A 34 11.16 10.27 -4.79
N GLY A 35 10.66 9.53 -3.80
CA GLY A 35 11.50 8.71 -2.93
C GLY A 35 12.28 7.65 -3.70
N GLU A 36 11.61 6.90 -4.58
CA GLU A 36 12.27 5.88 -5.42
C GLU A 36 13.36 6.49 -6.31
N VAL A 37 13.11 7.65 -6.92
CA VAL A 37 14.11 8.33 -7.75
C VAL A 37 15.37 8.66 -6.94
N MET A 38 15.22 9.15 -5.70
CA MET A 38 16.36 9.44 -4.84
C MET A 38 17.15 8.18 -4.46
N TRP A 39 16.46 7.09 -4.10
CA TRP A 39 17.12 5.83 -3.71
C TRP A 39 17.73 5.11 -4.91
N MET A 40 17.11 5.16 -6.08
CA MET A 40 17.66 4.63 -7.32
C MET A 40 18.91 5.40 -7.74
N PHE A 41 18.92 6.74 -7.62
CA PHE A 41 20.11 7.55 -7.89
C PHE A 41 21.28 7.11 -7.01
N ARG A 42 21.01 6.87 -5.72
CA ARG A 42 22.00 6.34 -4.78
C ARG A 42 22.45 4.92 -5.14
N ALA A 43 21.53 4.03 -5.50
CA ALA A 43 21.85 2.67 -5.92
C ALA A 43 22.77 2.64 -7.16
N ILE A 44 22.59 3.58 -8.09
CA ILE A 44 23.47 3.76 -9.26
C ILE A 44 24.88 4.18 -8.81
N GLN A 45 25.01 5.09 -7.85
CA GLN A 45 26.32 5.49 -7.31
C GLN A 45 27.04 4.34 -6.60
N GLU A 46 26.28 3.45 -5.96
CA GLU A 46 26.79 2.30 -5.21
C GLU A 46 26.94 1.03 -6.07
N GLY A 47 26.56 1.08 -7.36
CA GLY A 47 26.68 -0.01 -8.32
C GLY A 47 25.62 -1.11 -8.23
N ASN A 48 24.55 -0.91 -7.46
CA ASN A 48 23.50 -1.90 -7.18
C ASN A 48 22.17 -1.58 -7.88
N GLN A 49 22.22 -0.88 -9.02
CA GLN A 49 21.01 -0.41 -9.72
C GLN A 49 20.07 -1.55 -10.14
N ILE A 50 20.61 -2.73 -10.48
CA ILE A 50 19.80 -3.87 -10.96
C ILE A 50 19.06 -4.48 -9.77
N GLU A 51 19.76 -4.70 -8.66
CA GLU A 51 19.22 -5.25 -7.42
C GLU A 51 18.15 -4.34 -6.84
N ALA A 52 18.40 -3.02 -6.82
CA ALA A 52 17.42 -2.03 -6.38
C ALA A 52 16.16 -2.05 -7.24
N PHE A 53 16.32 -2.10 -8.58
CA PHE A 53 15.19 -2.17 -9.51
C PHE A 53 14.38 -3.46 -9.37
N LEU A 54 15.05 -4.62 -9.26
CA LEU A 54 14.38 -5.91 -9.06
C LEU A 54 13.61 -5.95 -7.74
N LEU A 55 14.20 -5.42 -6.67
CA LEU A 55 13.53 -5.32 -5.39
C LEU A 55 12.38 -4.31 -5.40
N PHE A 56 12.49 -3.20 -6.12
CA PHE A 56 11.37 -2.29 -6.35
C PHE A 56 10.21 -3.00 -7.03
N LEU A 57 10.46 -3.76 -8.10
CA LEU A 57 9.42 -4.56 -8.78
C LEU A 57 8.81 -5.61 -7.84
N GLY A 58 9.64 -6.31 -7.07
CA GLY A 58 9.18 -7.29 -6.07
C GLY A 58 8.29 -6.65 -5.00
N GLY A 59 8.72 -5.50 -4.47
CA GLY A 59 7.94 -4.66 -3.56
C GLY A 59 6.60 -4.28 -4.18
N LEU A 60 6.61 -3.75 -5.41
CA LEU A 60 5.40 -3.32 -6.12
C LEU A 60 4.36 -4.43 -6.27
N ILE A 61 4.81 -5.64 -6.60
CA ILE A 61 3.92 -6.81 -6.71
C ILE A 61 3.32 -7.17 -5.35
N LEU A 62 4.14 -7.31 -4.30
CA LEU A 62 3.67 -7.69 -2.96
C LEU A 62 2.78 -6.62 -2.33
N GLY A 63 3.13 -5.35 -2.52
CA GLY A 63 2.32 -4.21 -2.15
C GLY A 63 0.97 -4.23 -2.86
N GLY A 64 0.97 -4.50 -4.17
CA GLY A 64 -0.26 -4.65 -4.94
C GLY A 64 -1.17 -5.76 -4.43
N VAL A 65 -0.60 -6.92 -4.04
CA VAL A 65 -1.35 -8.02 -3.40
C VAL A 65 -2.00 -7.55 -2.09
N SER A 66 -1.24 -6.87 -1.22
CA SER A 66 -1.80 -6.27 0.01
C SER A 66 -2.90 -5.25 -0.29
N GLY A 67 -2.72 -4.40 -1.32
CA GLY A 67 -3.71 -3.42 -1.75
C GLY A 67 -5.01 -4.06 -2.26
N ILE A 68 -4.92 -5.16 -3.01
CA ILE A 68 -6.11 -5.95 -3.44
C ILE A 68 -6.83 -6.51 -2.22
N TRP A 69 -6.11 -7.15 -1.29
CA TRP A 69 -6.70 -7.75 -0.10
C TRP A 69 -7.38 -6.70 0.77
N THR A 70 -6.71 -5.56 0.96
CA THR A 70 -7.26 -4.38 1.65
C THR A 70 -8.56 -3.94 0.98
N SER A 71 -8.55 -3.75 -0.33
CA SER A 71 -9.74 -3.33 -1.09
C SER A 71 -10.90 -4.32 -0.93
N ARG A 72 -10.63 -5.64 -0.97
CA ARG A 72 -11.64 -6.69 -0.74
C ARG A 72 -12.22 -6.67 0.67
N ILE A 73 -11.39 -6.42 1.68
CA ILE A 73 -11.83 -6.33 3.07
C ILE A 73 -12.76 -5.13 3.25
N PHE A 74 -12.39 -3.99 2.68
CA PHE A 74 -13.25 -2.81 2.67
C PHE A 74 -14.53 -3.07 1.88
N ASP A 75 -14.47 -3.71 0.71
CA ASP A 75 -15.69 -4.06 -0.02
C ASP A 75 -16.64 -4.96 0.75
N LYS A 76 -16.12 -5.85 1.60
CA LYS A 76 -16.97 -6.77 2.36
C LYS A 76 -17.52 -6.16 3.64
N TYR A 77 -16.68 -5.49 4.43
CA TYR A 77 -17.01 -5.14 5.81
C TYR A 77 -17.17 -3.64 6.07
N TYR A 78 -16.96 -2.79 5.08
CA TYR A 78 -16.89 -1.34 5.30
C TYR A 78 -18.16 -0.72 5.88
N PHE A 79 -19.34 -1.13 5.40
CA PHE A 79 -20.61 -0.63 5.97
C PHE A 79 -20.83 -1.12 7.39
N GLU A 80 -20.54 -2.39 7.65
CA GLU A 80 -20.67 -2.98 8.97
C GLU A 80 -19.69 -2.37 9.97
N SER A 81 -18.52 -1.93 9.51
CA SER A 81 -17.56 -1.19 10.33
C SER A 81 -17.97 0.24 10.60
N LEU A 82 -18.53 0.94 9.61
CA LEU A 82 -19.06 2.30 9.80
C LEU A 82 -20.23 2.32 10.78
N LEU A 83 -21.05 1.26 10.79
CA LEU A 83 -22.14 1.08 11.75
C LEU A 83 -21.67 0.57 13.13
N GLY A 84 -20.35 0.42 13.34
CA GLY A 84 -19.78 -0.05 14.60
C GLY A 84 -20.06 -1.53 14.91
N ARG A 85 -20.63 -2.29 13.96
CA ARG A 85 -21.00 -3.70 14.15
C ARG A 85 -19.82 -4.64 14.04
N ILE A 86 -18.81 -4.29 13.22
CA ILE A 86 -17.62 -5.12 13.00
C ILE A 86 -16.36 -4.25 13.03
N ASN A 87 -15.34 -4.68 13.77
CA ASN A 87 -14.02 -4.09 13.66
C ASN A 87 -13.25 -4.81 12.54
N ILE A 88 -13.03 -4.12 11.41
CA ILE A 88 -12.33 -4.64 10.22
C ILE A 88 -10.99 -5.29 10.58
N VAL A 89 -10.25 -4.68 11.51
CA VAL A 89 -8.91 -5.12 11.93
C VAL A 89 -8.96 -6.47 12.66
N LYS A 90 -10.08 -6.80 13.31
CA LYS A 90 -10.26 -8.05 14.06
C LYS A 90 -10.84 -9.20 13.22
N THR A 91 -11.20 -8.96 11.95
CA THR A 91 -11.67 -10.03 11.06
C THR A 91 -10.53 -10.96 10.67
N SER A 92 -10.80 -12.25 10.41
CA SER A 92 -9.76 -13.20 9.98
C SER A 92 -9.00 -12.71 8.73
N SER A 93 -9.71 -12.11 7.77
CA SER A 93 -9.10 -11.50 6.58
C SER A 93 -8.27 -10.25 6.93
N GLY A 94 -8.77 -9.40 7.83
CA GLY A 94 -8.04 -8.23 8.35
C GLY A 94 -6.74 -8.60 9.05
N ILE A 95 -6.78 -9.60 9.94
CA ILE A 95 -5.60 -10.09 10.66
C ILE A 95 -4.58 -10.66 9.67
N LYS A 96 -4.99 -11.51 8.72
CA LYS A 96 -4.09 -12.07 7.70
C LYS A 96 -3.40 -10.98 6.88
N ASN A 97 -4.16 -9.99 6.44
CA ASN A 97 -3.61 -8.87 5.66
C ASN A 97 -2.68 -7.98 6.50
N ALA A 98 -3.03 -7.74 7.77
CA ALA A 98 -2.21 -6.97 8.70
C ALA A 98 -0.89 -7.69 9.01
N VAL A 99 -0.93 -8.99 9.29
CA VAL A 99 0.28 -9.82 9.52
C VAL A 99 1.14 -9.86 8.27
N PHE A 100 0.54 -10.08 7.09
CA PHE A 100 1.27 -10.06 5.82
C PHE A 100 1.96 -8.70 5.62
N THR A 101 1.24 -7.60 5.77
CA THR A 101 1.79 -6.25 5.57
C THR A 101 2.86 -5.95 6.62
N PHE A 102 2.66 -6.35 7.87
CA PHE A 102 3.64 -6.15 8.94
C PHE A 102 4.94 -6.92 8.69
N ILE A 103 4.86 -8.17 8.23
CA ILE A 103 6.05 -8.96 7.90
C ILE A 103 6.71 -8.41 6.63
N ALA A 104 5.92 -8.20 5.57
CA ALA A 104 6.41 -7.80 4.27
C ALA A 104 7.01 -6.39 4.25
N LEU A 105 6.56 -5.47 5.11
CA LEU A 105 7.04 -4.08 5.17
C LEU A 105 7.85 -3.80 6.45
N GLY A 106 7.42 -4.31 7.60
CA GLY A 106 8.05 -4.05 8.89
C GLY A 106 9.45 -4.65 8.99
N LEU A 107 9.67 -5.86 8.46
CA LEU A 107 11.00 -6.47 8.46
C LEU A 107 12.00 -5.63 7.63
N PRO A 108 11.71 -5.25 6.37
CA PRO A 108 12.55 -4.31 5.61
C PRO A 108 12.78 -2.97 6.31
N MET A 109 11.76 -2.38 6.92
CA MET A 109 11.92 -1.12 7.66
C MET A 109 12.90 -1.26 8.84
N VAL A 110 12.78 -2.34 9.62
CA VAL A 110 13.73 -2.61 10.72
C VAL A 110 15.15 -2.78 10.19
N VAL A 111 15.33 -3.50 9.08
CA VAL A 111 16.64 -3.64 8.43
C VAL A 111 17.18 -2.26 8.02
N SER A 112 16.36 -1.39 7.46
CA SER A 112 16.78 -0.03 7.09
C SER A 112 17.26 0.82 8.26
N PHE A 113 16.73 0.63 9.47
CA PHE A 113 17.16 1.39 10.66
C PHE A 113 18.45 0.85 11.30
N VAL A 114 18.77 -0.42 11.08
CA VAL A 114 19.99 -1.04 11.63
C VAL A 114 21.21 -0.76 10.74
N LYS A 115 20.98 -0.53 9.45
CA LYS A 115 22.04 -0.22 8.49
C LYS A 115 22.46 1.25 8.59
N SER A 116 23.77 1.51 8.56
CA SER A 116 24.26 2.88 8.47
C SER A 116 24.00 3.45 7.09
N ASP A 117 23.96 4.78 6.99
CA ASP A 117 23.75 5.44 5.72
C ASP A 117 24.80 5.01 4.69
N SER A 118 26.03 4.64 5.05
CA SER A 118 27.06 4.21 4.11
C SER A 118 26.89 2.79 3.53
N ASP A 119 25.89 2.01 3.97
CA ASP A 119 25.74 0.62 3.53
C ASP A 119 25.02 0.55 2.15
N PRO A 120 25.63 -0.07 1.13
CA PRO A 120 25.03 -0.22 -0.20
C PRO A 120 23.71 -0.99 -0.22
N ILE A 121 23.45 -1.81 0.82
CA ILE A 121 22.20 -2.56 0.98
C ILE A 121 21.03 -1.63 1.31
N LEU A 122 21.29 -0.45 1.89
CA LEU A 122 20.25 0.48 2.29
C LEU A 122 19.42 0.94 1.09
N ALA A 123 20.07 1.31 -0.01
CA ALA A 123 19.37 1.72 -1.23
C ALA A 123 18.47 0.62 -1.79
N ILE A 124 18.96 -0.62 -1.78
CA ILE A 124 18.22 -1.81 -2.26
C ILE A 124 16.97 -2.06 -1.40
N VAL A 125 17.10 -2.00 -0.07
CA VAL A 125 15.97 -2.20 0.85
C VAL A 125 14.96 -1.06 0.74
N GLN A 126 15.42 0.18 0.58
CA GLN A 126 14.53 1.32 0.39
C GLN A 126 13.74 1.20 -0.90
N SER A 127 14.37 0.80 -2.01
CA SER A 127 13.66 0.53 -3.27
C SER A 127 12.55 -0.52 -3.11
N TYR A 128 12.78 -1.59 -2.34
CA TYR A 128 11.73 -2.54 -1.99
C TYR A 128 10.56 -1.87 -1.23
N ILE A 129 10.86 -1.07 -0.20
CA ILE A 129 9.86 -0.40 0.65
C ILE A 129 9.01 0.56 -0.18
N PHE A 130 9.64 1.39 -1.00
CA PHE A 130 8.95 2.30 -1.91
C PHE A 130 8.12 1.54 -2.93
N GLY A 131 8.67 0.46 -3.54
CA GLY A 131 7.90 -0.44 -4.39
C GLY A 131 6.62 -0.93 -3.71
N PHE A 132 6.73 -1.47 -2.49
CA PHE A 132 5.59 -1.98 -1.72
C PHE A 132 4.53 -0.91 -1.45
N ILE A 133 4.94 0.26 -0.97
CA ILE A 133 4.02 1.37 -0.69
C ILE A 133 3.34 1.84 -1.98
N CYS A 134 4.10 1.94 -3.08
CA CYS A 134 3.59 2.34 -4.40
C CYS A 134 2.50 1.38 -4.89
N GLY A 135 2.81 0.08 -4.92
CA GLY A 135 1.90 -0.96 -5.40
C GLY A 135 0.62 -1.03 -4.56
N MET A 136 0.75 -0.94 -3.24
CA MET A 136 -0.40 -0.94 -2.32
C MET A 136 -1.32 0.26 -2.58
N ASN A 137 -0.76 1.47 -2.60
CA ASN A 137 -1.54 2.69 -2.82
C ASN A 137 -2.16 2.73 -4.23
N PHE A 138 -1.44 2.26 -5.25
CA PHE A 138 -1.96 2.20 -6.61
C PHE A 138 -3.18 1.27 -6.71
N MET A 139 -3.14 0.09 -6.10
CA MET A 139 -4.27 -0.83 -6.13
C MET A 139 -5.46 -0.32 -5.33
N ILE A 140 -5.21 0.31 -4.17
CA ILE A 140 -6.27 0.98 -3.40
C ILE A 140 -6.87 2.15 -4.20
N TYR A 141 -6.06 2.90 -4.95
CA TYR A 141 -6.53 3.98 -5.82
C TYR A 141 -7.43 3.46 -6.95
N LEU A 142 -7.00 2.39 -7.63
CA LEU A 142 -7.80 1.75 -8.68
C LEU A 142 -9.15 1.24 -8.17
N TRP A 143 -9.20 0.80 -6.92
CA TRP A 143 -10.44 0.46 -6.25
C TRP A 143 -11.27 1.71 -5.89
N ALA A 144 -10.67 2.69 -5.21
CA ALA A 144 -11.36 3.89 -4.72
C ALA A 144 -11.97 4.73 -5.85
N ARG A 145 -11.31 4.81 -7.02
CA ARG A 145 -11.84 5.54 -8.19
C ARG A 145 -13.07 4.88 -8.83
N ARG A 146 -13.30 3.59 -8.58
CA ARG A 146 -14.45 2.84 -9.11
C ARG A 146 -15.70 2.98 -8.23
N LEU A 147 -15.58 3.60 -7.06
CA LEU A 147 -16.72 3.83 -6.17
C LEU A 147 -17.61 4.95 -6.74
N PRO A 148 -18.93 4.73 -6.84
CA PRO A 148 -19.86 5.74 -7.35
C PRO A 148 -19.79 7.06 -6.59
N GLU A 149 -19.93 8.16 -7.34
CA GLU A 149 -20.02 9.54 -6.82
C GLU A 149 -21.30 9.78 -6.06
#